data_AF-A0A7Y2JUP4-F1
#
_entry.id   AF-A0A7Y2JUP4-F1
#
_cell.length_a   1.000
_cell.length_b   1.000
_cell.length_c   1.000
_cell.angle_alpha   90.00
_cell.angle_beta   90.00
_cell.angle_gamma   90.00
#
_symmetry.space_group_name_H-M   'P 1'
#
loop_
_entity.id
_entity.type
_entity.pdbx_description
1 polymer ?
#
loop_
_entity_poly.entity_id
_entity_poly.type
_entity_poly.pdbx_seq_one_letter_code
_entity_poly.pdbx_strand_id
1 'polypeptide(L)'
;MSTQILRELRFLRAYALLTMPVLVVLSVSAFRAMQNHQFEEINAERINIVEQDGTIRLVLSNMKRSPAPVVRGKSFGPAGVRPGMIFYNAEGTEVGGLAFDSKTENGTYSAGGILTFDQYEQDQVVSLQYIDNNGKRYQGLTVLDRPDVSYFEVLEREEAIRQMADGPEQDQAWKELSEFQGGVPYGAQRLFVGRDTSKAAVVSLSDRFGKPRLRFTVDSAGGASIAFLDENGGVTYSLPEGE
;
A
#
# COMPACT_ATOMS: atom_id res chain seq x y z
N MET A 1 -63.07 49.12 -10.96
CA MET A 1 -62.36 47.88 -10.59
C MET A 1 -62.92 47.41 -9.26
N SER A 2 -63.45 46.18 -9.17
CA SER A 2 -64.13 45.74 -7.93
C SER A 2 -63.13 45.68 -6.77
N THR A 3 -63.57 46.03 -5.56
CA THR A 3 -62.77 45.99 -4.31
C THR A 3 -62.17 44.61 -4.04
N GLN A 4 -62.83 43.57 -4.54
CA GLN A 4 -62.37 42.18 -4.49
C GLN A 4 -61.08 41.97 -5.31
N ILE A 5 -61.03 42.49 -6.54
CA ILE A 5 -59.83 42.40 -7.41
C ILE A 5 -58.65 43.15 -6.79
N LEU A 6 -58.86 44.33 -6.20
CA LEU A 6 -57.78 45.09 -5.54
C LEU A 6 -57.20 44.36 -4.32
N ARG A 7 -58.03 43.60 -3.60
CA ARG A 7 -57.61 42.80 -2.45
C ARG A 7 -56.82 41.56 -2.88
N GLU A 8 -57.27 40.86 -3.91
CA GLU A 8 -56.54 39.74 -4.51
C GLU A 8 -55.21 40.18 -5.12
N LEU A 9 -55.17 41.34 -5.80
CA LEU A 9 -53.94 41.90 -6.36
C LEU A 9 -52.92 42.27 -5.26
N ARG A 10 -53.39 42.79 -4.12
CA ARG A 10 -52.55 43.08 -2.95
C ARG A 10 -52.00 41.80 -2.32
N PHE A 11 -52.83 40.76 -2.20
CA PHE A 11 -52.39 39.45 -1.70
C PHE A 11 -51.36 38.80 -2.63
N LEU A 12 -51.61 38.82 -3.94
CA LEU A 12 -50.68 38.28 -4.93
C LEU A 12 -49.34 39.03 -4.95
N ARG A 13 -49.36 40.37 -4.80
CA ARG A 13 -48.14 41.17 -4.65
C ARG A 13 -47.38 40.82 -3.38
N ALA A 14 -48.06 40.68 -2.24
CA ALA A 14 -47.43 40.28 -0.99
C ALA A 14 -46.84 38.86 -1.08
N TYR A 15 -47.58 37.92 -1.68
CA TYR A 15 -47.13 36.56 -1.94
C TYR A 15 -45.90 36.53 -2.86
N ALA A 16 -45.91 37.25 -3.97
CA ALA A 16 -44.77 37.34 -4.88
C ALA A 16 -43.55 37.99 -4.21
N LEU A 17 -43.75 39.06 -3.43
CA LEU A 17 -42.68 39.74 -2.68
C LEU A 17 -42.07 38.85 -1.59
N LEU A 18 -42.85 37.92 -1.01
CA LEU A 18 -42.37 36.97 0.00
C LEU A 18 -41.72 35.73 -0.62
N THR A 19 -42.22 35.24 -1.76
CA THR A 19 -41.74 33.99 -2.37
C THR A 19 -40.52 34.19 -3.27
N MET A 20 -40.40 35.34 -3.96
CA MET A 20 -39.23 35.62 -4.82
C MET A 20 -37.89 35.58 -4.06
N PRO A 21 -37.73 36.20 -2.89
CA PRO A 21 -36.49 36.14 -2.13
C PRO A 21 -36.12 34.70 -1.75
N VAL A 22 -37.11 33.88 -1.37
CA VAL A 22 -36.91 32.47 -1.04
C VAL A 22 -36.43 31.70 -2.26
N LEU A 23 -37.07 31.91 -3.42
CA LEU A 23 -36.69 31.28 -4.69
C LEU A 23 -35.28 31.69 -5.15
N VAL A 24 -34.92 32.96 -4.98
CA VAL A 24 -33.57 33.48 -5.27
C VAL A 24 -32.54 32.85 -4.34
N VAL A 25 -32.82 32.80 -3.03
CA VAL A 25 -31.92 32.17 -2.05
C VAL A 25 -31.73 30.68 -2.34
N LEU A 26 -32.80 29.94 -2.63
CA LEU A 26 -32.72 28.54 -3.03
C LEU A 26 -31.91 28.35 -4.31
N SER A 27 -32.13 29.20 -5.32
CA SER A 27 -31.42 29.12 -6.61
C SER A 27 -29.93 29.42 -6.47
N VAL A 28 -29.56 30.45 -5.70
CA VAL A 28 -28.16 30.81 -5.42
C VAL A 28 -27.46 29.72 -4.59
N SER A 29 -28.16 29.13 -3.63
CA SER A 29 -27.62 28.04 -2.80
C SER A 29 -27.37 26.78 -3.63
N ALA A 30 -28.30 26.42 -4.51
CA ALA A 30 -28.13 25.31 -5.45
C ALA A 30 -26.94 25.54 -6.40
N PHE A 31 -26.78 26.75 -6.92
CA PHE A 31 -25.64 27.09 -7.79
C PHE A 31 -24.29 27.04 -7.06
N ARG A 32 -24.23 27.45 -5.79
CA ARG A 32 -23.00 27.35 -4.98
C ARG A 32 -22.60 25.90 -4.68
N ALA A 33 -23.57 25.02 -4.46
CA ALA A 33 -23.31 23.60 -4.24
C ALA A 33 -22.70 22.90 -5.48
N MET A 34 -22.87 23.48 -6.66
CA MET A 34 -22.40 22.94 -7.94
C MET A 34 -20.97 23.39 -8.30
N GLN A 35 -20.29 24.15 -7.45
CA GLN A 35 -18.93 24.61 -7.70
C GLN A 35 -17.87 23.63 -7.18
N ASN A 36 -16.79 23.48 -7.94
CA ASN A 36 -15.57 22.84 -7.46
C ASN A 36 -15.07 23.60 -6.23
N HIS A 37 -14.92 22.88 -5.11
CA HIS A 37 -14.37 23.48 -3.90
C HIS A 37 -12.86 23.61 -4.08
N GLN A 38 -12.35 24.84 -4.00
CA GLN A 38 -10.93 25.11 -3.97
C GLN A 38 -10.52 25.37 -2.51
N PHE A 39 -9.56 24.58 -2.04
CA PHE A 39 -8.97 24.73 -0.72
C PHE A 39 -7.56 25.27 -0.88
N GLU A 40 -7.15 26.21 -0.03
CA GLU A 40 -5.74 26.60 0.08
C GLU A 40 -4.95 25.54 0.85
N GLU A 41 -5.53 25.01 1.94
CA GLU A 41 -4.95 23.97 2.80
C GLU A 41 -6.04 23.04 3.34
N ILE A 42 -5.70 21.77 3.54
CA ILE A 42 -6.57 20.77 4.16
C ILE A 42 -5.84 20.16 5.37
N ASN A 43 -6.30 20.48 6.57
CA ASN A 43 -5.89 19.82 7.81
C ASN A 43 -6.87 18.69 8.14
N ALA A 44 -6.45 17.44 7.97
CA ALA A 44 -7.29 16.27 8.19
C ALA A 44 -6.48 15.10 8.76
N GLU A 45 -7.12 14.28 9.60
CA GLU A 45 -6.54 13.01 10.02
C GLU A 45 -6.57 11.95 8.91
N ARG A 46 -7.56 12.07 8.00
CA ARG A 46 -7.80 11.15 6.89
C ARG A 46 -8.57 11.83 5.77
N ILE A 47 -8.18 11.55 4.53
CA ILE A 47 -8.86 11.94 3.29
C ILE A 47 -9.11 10.66 2.49
N ASN A 48 -10.36 10.47 2.04
CA ASN A 48 -10.74 9.37 1.16
C ASN A 48 -11.06 9.92 -0.23
N ILE A 49 -10.55 9.27 -1.26
CA ILE A 49 -11.06 9.43 -2.63
C ILE A 49 -12.00 8.26 -2.90
N VAL A 50 -13.23 8.59 -3.31
CA VAL A 50 -14.31 7.62 -3.50
C VAL A 50 -14.96 7.78 -4.86
N GLU A 51 -15.50 6.67 -5.38
CA GLU A 51 -16.42 6.65 -6.51
C GLU A 51 -17.80 7.19 -6.13
N GLN A 52 -18.69 7.38 -7.12
CA GLN A 52 -20.07 7.84 -6.89
C GLN A 52 -20.89 6.90 -6.01
N ASP A 53 -20.62 5.60 -6.04
CA ASP A 53 -21.28 4.58 -5.24
C ASP A 53 -20.68 4.44 -3.83
N GLY A 54 -19.64 5.23 -3.50
CA GLY A 54 -18.94 5.20 -2.22
C GLY A 54 -17.74 4.26 -2.17
N THR A 55 -17.41 3.54 -3.25
CA THR A 55 -16.23 2.67 -3.30
C THR A 55 -14.96 3.48 -3.12
N ILE A 56 -14.11 3.08 -2.18
CA ILE A 56 -12.84 3.78 -1.90
C ILE A 56 -11.80 3.43 -2.98
N ARG A 57 -11.04 4.43 -3.44
CA ARG A 57 -9.91 4.30 -4.39
C ARG A 57 -8.57 4.70 -3.81
N LEU A 58 -8.58 5.63 -2.85
CA LEU A 58 -7.38 6.09 -2.17
C LEU A 58 -7.74 6.50 -0.74
N VAL A 59 -6.87 6.13 0.20
CA VAL A 59 -6.92 6.64 1.57
C VAL A 59 -5.58 7.30 1.87
N LEU A 60 -5.58 8.61 2.14
CA LEU A 60 -4.47 9.32 2.77
C LEU A 60 -4.78 9.47 4.25
N SER A 61 -3.94 8.98 5.15
CA SER A 61 -4.22 8.99 6.58
C SER A 61 -2.99 9.10 7.47
N ASN A 62 -3.18 9.61 8.68
CA ASN A 62 -2.21 9.48 9.76
C ASN A 62 -2.14 8.03 10.31
N MET A 63 -1.21 7.78 11.23
CA MET A 63 -0.97 6.46 11.83
C MET A 63 -2.21 5.87 12.51
N LYS A 64 -3.02 6.69 13.21
CA LYS A 64 -4.20 6.23 13.97
C LYS A 64 -5.42 5.95 13.10
N ARG A 65 -5.47 6.53 11.89
CA ARG A 65 -6.60 6.43 10.96
C ARG A 65 -6.28 5.57 9.72
N SER A 66 -5.12 4.92 9.72
CA SER A 66 -4.72 3.95 8.71
C SER A 66 -5.78 2.86 8.58
N PRO A 67 -6.17 2.48 7.35
CA PRO A 67 -7.11 1.39 7.15
C PRO A 67 -6.46 0.05 7.54
N ALA A 68 -7.30 -0.93 7.87
CA ALA A 68 -6.91 -2.33 7.84
C ALA A 68 -6.75 -2.81 6.38
N PRO A 69 -6.01 -3.89 6.12
CA PRO A 69 -6.03 -4.57 4.81
C PRO A 69 -7.46 -4.79 4.31
N VAL A 70 -7.73 -4.46 3.04
CA VAL A 70 -9.06 -4.63 2.44
C VAL A 70 -9.00 -5.51 1.21
N VAL A 71 -9.96 -6.41 1.08
CA VAL A 71 -10.09 -7.34 -0.04
C VAL A 71 -11.54 -7.37 -0.47
N ARG A 72 -11.79 -7.05 -1.74
CA ARG A 72 -13.16 -7.02 -2.28
C ARG A 72 -14.12 -6.25 -1.37
N GLY A 73 -13.66 -5.11 -0.83
CA GLY A 73 -14.40 -4.24 0.10
C GLY A 73 -14.51 -4.73 1.55
N LYS A 74 -13.97 -5.90 1.91
CA LYS A 74 -13.98 -6.44 3.28
C LYS A 74 -12.65 -6.19 3.98
N SER A 75 -12.68 -5.67 5.20
CA SER A 75 -11.47 -5.47 6.02
C SER A 75 -11.07 -6.76 6.73
N PHE A 76 -9.77 -7.04 6.78
CA PHE A 76 -9.18 -8.20 7.43
C PHE A 76 -8.15 -7.77 8.47
N GLY A 77 -8.19 -8.39 9.64
CA GLY A 77 -7.24 -8.12 10.71
C GLY A 77 -7.36 -6.72 11.33
N PRO A 78 -6.36 -6.30 12.12
CA PRO A 78 -6.35 -5.01 12.77
C PRO A 78 -6.10 -3.86 11.79
N ALA A 79 -6.41 -2.64 12.22
CA ALA A 79 -6.03 -1.42 11.50
C ALA A 79 -4.52 -1.35 11.30
N GLY A 80 -4.09 -0.74 10.19
CA GLY A 80 -2.69 -0.44 9.96
C GLY A 80 -2.14 0.53 11.01
N VAL A 81 -0.82 0.55 11.15
CA VAL A 81 -0.08 1.41 12.09
C VAL A 81 0.94 2.28 11.36
N ARG A 82 0.59 2.74 10.16
CA ARG A 82 1.47 3.49 9.26
C ARG A 82 0.77 4.74 8.72
N PRO A 83 1.37 5.94 8.80
CA PRO A 83 0.86 7.09 8.08
C PRO A 83 1.25 6.98 6.60
N GLY A 84 0.36 7.41 5.70
CA GLY A 84 0.61 7.25 4.28
C GLY A 84 -0.64 7.23 3.40
N MET A 85 -0.44 6.73 2.18
CA MET A 85 -1.46 6.53 1.15
C MET A 85 -1.64 5.04 0.88
N ILE A 86 -2.89 4.58 0.83
CA ILE A 86 -3.27 3.21 0.46
C ILE A 86 -4.16 3.25 -0.78
N PHE A 87 -3.82 2.47 -1.80
CA PHE A 87 -4.52 2.43 -3.08
C PHE A 87 -5.42 1.22 -3.17
N TYR A 88 -6.55 1.36 -3.88
CA TYR A 88 -7.51 0.28 -4.08
C TYR A 88 -7.82 0.10 -5.57
N ASN A 89 -7.91 -1.15 -6.02
CA ASN A 89 -8.32 -1.47 -7.39
C ASN A 89 -9.84 -1.33 -7.59
N ALA A 90 -10.32 -1.58 -8.81
CA ALA A 90 -11.73 -1.50 -9.19
C ALA A 90 -12.66 -2.35 -8.30
N GLU A 91 -12.17 -3.49 -7.83
CA GLU A 91 -12.90 -4.45 -6.99
C GLU A 91 -12.90 -4.08 -5.50
N GLY A 92 -12.19 -3.02 -5.10
CA GLY A 92 -12.08 -2.59 -3.70
C GLY A 92 -11.09 -3.41 -2.89
N THR A 93 -10.08 -4.00 -3.53
CA THR A 93 -8.94 -4.65 -2.87
C THR A 93 -7.77 -3.66 -2.78
N GLU A 94 -7.10 -3.62 -1.63
CA GLU A 94 -5.83 -2.88 -1.44
C GLU A 94 -4.79 -3.41 -2.43
N VAL A 95 -4.09 -2.51 -3.13
CA VAL A 95 -3.12 -2.87 -4.19
C VAL A 95 -1.79 -2.13 -4.01
N GLY A 96 -1.41 -1.96 -2.75
CA GLY A 96 -0.19 -1.31 -2.33
C GLY A 96 -0.40 0.08 -1.73
N GLY A 97 0.71 0.70 -1.38
CA GLY A 97 0.69 1.96 -0.64
C GLY A 97 2.02 2.66 -0.61
N LEU A 98 1.98 3.92 -0.16
CA LEU A 98 3.12 4.74 0.17
C LEU A 98 3.07 5.04 1.66
N ALA A 99 4.09 4.67 2.42
CA ALA A 99 4.18 4.97 3.84
C ALA A 99 5.55 5.50 4.22
N PHE A 100 5.59 6.39 5.20
CA PHE A 100 6.82 6.88 5.81
C PHE A 100 6.65 6.89 7.30
N ASP A 101 7.71 6.57 8.05
CA ASP A 101 7.69 6.74 9.48
C ASP A 101 9.11 6.95 10.02
N SER A 102 9.20 7.55 11.20
CA SER A 102 10.46 7.66 11.92
C SER A 102 10.22 7.81 13.40
N LYS A 103 11.12 7.23 14.20
CA LYS A 103 11.10 7.34 15.65
C LYS A 103 12.51 7.57 16.16
N THR A 104 12.65 8.47 17.13
CA THR A 104 13.88 8.62 17.93
C THR A 104 13.56 8.26 19.37
N GLU A 105 14.35 7.36 19.96
CA GLU A 105 14.18 6.89 21.33
C GLU A 105 15.54 6.53 21.93
N ASN A 106 15.80 6.98 23.17
CA ASN A 106 17.02 6.67 23.92
C ASN A 106 18.34 6.91 23.15
N GLY A 107 18.40 7.99 22.36
CA GLY A 107 19.60 8.33 21.56
C GLY A 107 19.80 7.49 20.30
N THR A 108 18.85 6.62 19.97
CA THR A 108 18.81 5.84 18.71
C THR A 108 17.63 6.29 17.86
N TYR A 109 17.72 6.06 16.54
CA TYR A 109 16.62 6.34 15.63
C TYR A 109 16.34 5.19 14.67
N SER A 110 15.08 5.10 14.26
CA SER A 110 14.62 4.38 13.08
C SER A 110 13.95 5.36 12.13
N ALA A 111 14.16 5.17 10.84
CA ALA A 111 13.47 5.92 9.80
C ALA A 111 13.20 5.01 8.61
N GLY A 112 12.07 5.17 7.96
CA GLY A 112 11.70 4.35 6.83
C GLY A 112 10.73 5.01 5.89
N GLY A 113 10.75 4.53 4.65
CA GLY A 113 9.83 4.90 3.59
C GLY A 113 9.65 3.72 2.65
N ILE A 114 8.42 3.46 2.23
CA ILE A 114 8.11 2.36 1.32
C ILE A 114 7.01 2.76 0.34
N LEU A 115 7.24 2.47 -0.94
CA LEU A 115 6.21 2.42 -1.96
C LEU A 115 6.07 0.96 -2.40
N THR A 116 4.88 0.39 -2.34
CA THR A 116 4.61 -0.98 -2.79
C THR A 116 3.55 -1.05 -3.87
N PHE A 117 3.65 -2.11 -4.67
CA PHE A 117 2.66 -2.55 -5.63
C PHE A 117 2.37 -4.01 -5.36
N ASP A 118 1.10 -4.32 -5.15
CA ASP A 118 0.65 -5.68 -4.89
C ASP A 118 0.23 -6.33 -6.21
N GLN A 119 0.45 -7.63 -6.35
CA GLN A 119 -0.04 -8.36 -7.51
C GLN A 119 -1.55 -8.59 -7.39
N TYR A 120 -2.23 -8.76 -8.53
CA TYR A 120 -3.66 -9.07 -8.53
C TYR A 120 -3.95 -10.35 -7.71
N GLU A 121 -4.90 -10.25 -6.76
CA GLU A 121 -5.25 -11.31 -5.79
C GLU A 121 -4.09 -11.81 -4.93
N GLN A 122 -3.04 -11.00 -4.84
CA GLN A 122 -1.78 -11.33 -4.23
C GLN A 122 -1.25 -10.16 -3.42
N ASP A 123 -0.16 -10.40 -2.71
CA ASP A 123 0.54 -9.37 -1.93
C ASP A 123 1.73 -8.79 -2.75
N GLN A 124 2.46 -7.86 -2.15
CA GLN A 124 3.55 -7.07 -2.71
C GLN A 124 4.45 -7.84 -3.71
N VAL A 125 4.59 -7.33 -4.93
CA VAL A 125 5.53 -7.85 -5.95
C VAL A 125 6.61 -6.86 -6.33
N VAL A 126 6.36 -5.56 -6.20
CA VAL A 126 7.35 -4.52 -6.46
C VAL A 126 7.38 -3.56 -5.28
N SER A 127 8.56 -3.21 -4.80
CA SER A 127 8.71 -2.22 -3.73
C SER A 127 9.94 -1.34 -3.91
N LEU A 128 9.80 -0.05 -3.60
CA LEU A 128 10.91 0.88 -3.43
C LEU A 128 10.99 1.24 -1.95
N GLN A 129 12.12 0.91 -1.33
CA GLN A 129 12.27 0.93 0.13
C GLN A 129 13.45 1.80 0.55
N TYR A 130 13.29 2.46 1.69
CA TYR A 130 14.33 3.06 2.52
C TYR A 130 14.10 2.60 3.96
N ILE A 131 15.13 2.05 4.59
CA ILE A 131 15.14 1.61 5.97
C ILE A 131 16.46 2.05 6.58
N ASP A 132 16.42 2.81 7.66
CA ASP A 132 17.59 3.21 8.42
C ASP A 132 17.37 2.91 9.90
N ASN A 133 18.19 2.01 10.44
CA ASN A 133 18.24 1.71 11.86
C ASN A 133 19.59 2.18 12.39
N ASN A 134 19.63 3.40 12.92
CA ASN A 134 20.82 4.01 13.50
C ASN A 134 22.08 3.92 12.61
N GLY A 135 21.94 4.27 11.33
CA GLY A 135 23.01 4.23 10.32
C GLY A 135 23.15 2.89 9.58
N LYS A 136 22.48 1.82 10.04
CA LYS A 136 22.35 0.56 9.27
C LYS A 136 21.24 0.73 8.23
N ARG A 137 21.66 1.17 7.06
CA ARG A 137 20.76 1.53 5.95
C ARG A 137 20.59 0.38 4.96
N TYR A 138 19.36 0.15 4.56
CA TYR A 138 18.96 -0.63 3.40
C TYR A 138 18.07 0.26 2.54
N GLN A 139 18.36 0.36 1.25
CA GLN A 139 17.58 1.21 0.35
C GLN A 139 17.65 0.69 -1.07
N GLY A 140 16.51 0.56 -1.76
CA GLY A 140 16.51 0.03 -3.11
C GLY A 140 15.15 -0.41 -3.63
N LEU A 141 15.19 -0.91 -4.86
CA LEU A 141 14.10 -1.57 -5.56
C LEU A 141 14.19 -3.08 -5.32
N THR A 142 13.06 -3.67 -4.95
CA THR A 142 12.92 -5.13 -4.81
C THR A 142 11.76 -5.61 -5.67
N VAL A 143 11.98 -6.71 -6.39
CA VAL A 143 10.94 -7.45 -7.12
C VAL A 143 10.85 -8.85 -6.53
N LEU A 144 9.64 -9.29 -6.20
CA LEU A 144 9.33 -10.61 -5.65
C LEU A 144 8.51 -11.40 -6.68
N ASP A 145 8.75 -12.71 -6.74
CA ASP A 145 7.82 -13.65 -7.36
C ASP A 145 6.84 -14.15 -6.30
N ARG A 146 5.57 -14.28 -6.68
CA ARG A 146 4.51 -14.89 -5.85
C ARG A 146 4.01 -16.17 -6.54
N PRO A 147 3.54 -17.16 -5.78
CA PRO A 147 2.88 -18.33 -6.36
C PRO A 147 1.54 -17.94 -7.00
N ASP A 148 1.11 -18.70 -7.99
CA ASP A 148 -0.15 -18.49 -8.71
C ASP A 148 -1.35 -19.06 -7.93
N VAL A 149 -1.49 -18.61 -6.69
CA VAL A 149 -2.60 -18.92 -5.77
C VAL A 149 -3.08 -17.63 -5.11
N SER A 150 -4.29 -17.59 -4.58
CA SER A 150 -4.79 -16.39 -3.88
C SER A 150 -4.06 -16.20 -2.54
N TYR A 151 -3.60 -14.97 -2.24
CA TYR A 151 -3.02 -14.68 -0.92
C TYR A 151 -3.99 -14.96 0.22
N PHE A 152 -5.27 -14.70 0.01
CA PHE A 152 -6.29 -14.85 1.04
C PHE A 152 -6.55 -16.30 1.37
N GLU A 153 -6.49 -17.18 0.37
CA GLU A 153 -6.57 -18.62 0.60
C GLU A 153 -5.33 -19.12 1.37
N VAL A 154 -4.14 -18.59 1.05
CA VAL A 154 -2.91 -18.90 1.80
C VAL A 154 -3.04 -18.44 3.26
N LEU A 155 -3.50 -17.22 3.51
CA LEU A 155 -3.70 -16.69 4.87
C LEU A 155 -4.70 -17.50 5.70
N GLU A 156 -5.84 -17.88 5.11
CA GLU A 156 -6.84 -18.70 5.80
C GLU A 156 -6.27 -20.07 6.20
N ARG A 157 -5.48 -20.69 5.31
CA ARG A 157 -4.78 -21.94 5.59
C ARG A 157 -3.70 -21.76 6.64
N GLU A 158 -2.90 -20.70 6.56
CA GLU A 158 -1.87 -20.39 7.57
C GLU A 158 -2.48 -20.23 8.96
N GLU A 159 -3.56 -19.46 9.08
CA GLU A 159 -4.24 -19.24 10.35
C GLU A 159 -4.77 -20.56 10.92
N ALA A 160 -5.40 -21.39 10.08
CA ALA A 160 -5.87 -22.71 10.51
C ALA A 160 -4.72 -23.60 11.04
N ILE A 161 -3.55 -23.58 10.39
CA ILE A 161 -2.38 -24.35 10.80
C ILE A 161 -1.79 -23.82 12.12
N ARG A 162 -1.72 -22.50 12.29
CA ARG A 162 -1.21 -21.87 13.52
C ARG A 162 -2.05 -22.17 14.76
N GLN A 163 -3.33 -22.52 14.58
CA GLN A 163 -4.22 -22.94 15.68
C GLN A 163 -4.11 -24.44 16.01
N MET A 164 -3.37 -25.22 15.22
CA MET A 164 -3.08 -26.62 15.53
C MET A 164 -2.09 -26.73 16.69
N ALA A 165 -2.15 -27.84 17.43
CA ALA A 165 -1.12 -28.15 18.42
C ALA A 165 0.21 -28.46 17.73
N ASP A 166 1.32 -28.00 18.32
CA ASP A 166 2.66 -28.29 17.84
C ASP A 166 2.89 -29.80 17.76
N GLY A 167 3.27 -30.30 16.59
CA GLY A 167 3.46 -31.73 16.36
C GLY A 167 3.51 -32.14 14.89
N PRO A 168 3.63 -33.45 14.62
CA PRO A 168 3.78 -33.99 13.28
C PRO A 168 2.65 -33.62 12.32
N GLU A 169 1.42 -33.47 12.82
CA GLU A 169 0.27 -33.06 12.04
C GLU A 169 0.38 -31.61 11.56
N GLN A 170 0.87 -30.72 12.43
CA GLN A 170 1.12 -29.31 12.06
C GLN A 170 2.27 -29.21 11.05
N ASP A 171 3.36 -29.96 11.25
CA ASP A 171 4.47 -30.04 10.31
C ASP A 171 4.01 -30.54 8.93
N GLN A 172 3.12 -31.53 8.90
CA GLN A 172 2.54 -32.06 7.67
C GLN A 172 1.65 -31.01 6.98
N ALA A 173 0.83 -30.29 7.73
CA ALA A 173 -0.01 -29.23 7.17
C ALA A 173 0.82 -28.07 6.59
N TRP A 174 1.94 -27.71 7.21
CA TRP A 174 2.91 -26.75 6.64
C TRP A 174 3.52 -27.24 5.33
N LYS A 175 3.84 -28.53 5.22
CA LYS A 175 4.33 -29.13 3.97
C LYS A 175 3.28 -29.09 2.86
N GLU A 176 2.04 -29.47 3.17
CA GLU A 176 0.93 -29.43 2.21
C GLU A 176 0.64 -28.01 1.73
N LEU A 177 0.73 -27.01 2.62
CA LEU A 177 0.61 -25.60 2.24
C LEU A 177 1.77 -25.16 1.33
N SER A 178 3.00 -25.61 1.58
CA SER A 178 4.14 -25.36 0.70
C SER A 178 3.94 -25.98 -0.69
N GLU A 179 3.45 -27.22 -0.76
CA GLU A 179 3.14 -27.91 -2.01
C GLU A 179 2.00 -27.23 -2.78
N PHE A 180 0.96 -26.79 -2.08
CA PHE A 180 -0.14 -25.98 -2.64
C PHE A 180 0.38 -24.69 -3.31
N GLN A 181 1.40 -24.07 -2.72
CA GLN A 181 2.08 -22.89 -3.29
C GLN A 181 3.08 -23.25 -4.41
N GLY A 182 3.15 -24.50 -4.86
CA GLY A 182 4.08 -24.95 -5.90
C GLY A 182 5.51 -25.16 -5.41
N GLY A 183 5.70 -25.32 -4.10
CA GLY A 183 7.00 -25.61 -3.46
C GLY A 183 7.99 -24.45 -3.49
N VAL A 184 7.53 -23.22 -3.76
CA VAL A 184 8.36 -22.00 -3.74
C VAL A 184 8.06 -21.16 -2.51
N PRO A 185 9.06 -20.43 -1.97
CA PRO A 185 8.80 -19.46 -0.91
C PRO A 185 7.77 -18.42 -1.33
N TYR A 186 6.88 -18.06 -0.41
CA TYR A 186 5.93 -16.98 -0.62
C TYR A 186 6.65 -15.63 -0.66
N GLY A 187 6.73 -14.99 -1.83
CA GLY A 187 7.50 -13.75 -2.00
C GLY A 187 8.99 -13.99 -2.21
N ALA A 188 9.36 -14.98 -3.04
CA ALA A 188 10.74 -15.24 -3.40
C ALA A 188 11.38 -14.02 -4.08
N GLN A 189 12.41 -13.42 -3.49
CA GLN A 189 13.05 -12.23 -4.06
C GLN A 189 13.72 -12.58 -5.39
N ARG A 190 13.24 -11.98 -6.48
CA ARG A 190 13.73 -12.19 -7.84
C ARG A 190 14.82 -11.20 -8.23
N LEU A 191 14.67 -9.95 -7.81
CA LEU A 191 15.59 -8.84 -8.07
C LEU A 191 15.73 -7.98 -6.82
N PHE A 192 16.96 -7.57 -6.54
CA PHE A 192 17.26 -6.41 -5.70
C PHE A 192 18.22 -5.48 -6.43
N VAL A 193 17.93 -4.17 -6.41
CA VAL A 193 18.82 -3.11 -6.87
C VAL A 193 18.87 -2.02 -5.81
N GLY A 194 20.00 -1.85 -5.14
CA GLY A 194 20.07 -0.88 -4.06
C GLY A 194 21.37 -0.90 -3.29
N ARG A 195 21.33 -0.30 -2.11
CA ARG A 195 22.42 -0.32 -1.14
C ARG A 195 22.02 -1.20 0.04
N ASP A 196 22.85 -2.17 0.38
CA ASP A 196 22.61 -3.06 1.51
C ASP A 196 23.19 -2.50 2.83
N THR A 197 23.03 -3.26 3.91
CA THR A 197 23.52 -2.88 5.25
C THR A 197 25.04 -2.92 5.38
N SER A 198 25.75 -3.59 4.48
CA SER A 198 27.22 -3.58 4.37
C SER A 198 27.76 -2.31 3.70
N LYS A 199 26.86 -1.41 3.29
CA LYS A 199 27.13 -0.18 2.55
C LYS A 199 27.53 -0.42 1.09
N ALA A 200 27.39 -1.64 0.59
CA ALA A 200 27.66 -1.97 -0.81
C ALA A 200 26.47 -1.55 -1.69
N ALA A 201 26.76 -1.08 -2.90
CA ALA A 201 25.78 -0.98 -3.97
C ALA A 201 25.68 -2.35 -4.65
N VAL A 202 24.47 -2.91 -4.74
CA VAL A 202 24.23 -4.29 -5.13
C VAL A 202 23.12 -4.36 -6.18
N VAL A 203 23.37 -5.13 -7.23
CA VAL A 203 22.33 -5.75 -8.07
C VAL A 203 22.38 -7.24 -7.83
N SER A 204 21.29 -7.85 -7.35
CA SER A 204 21.21 -9.29 -7.09
C SER A 204 20.05 -9.88 -7.90
N LEU A 205 20.35 -10.86 -8.73
CA LEU A 205 19.38 -11.69 -9.44
C LEU A 205 19.33 -13.07 -8.78
N SER A 206 18.14 -13.52 -8.46
CA SER A 206 17.92 -14.83 -7.84
C SER A 206 17.22 -15.79 -8.80
N ASP A 207 17.17 -17.07 -8.45
CA ASP A 207 16.30 -18.07 -9.09
C ASP A 207 14.84 -17.97 -8.59
N ARG A 208 13.96 -18.89 -9.04
CA ARG A 208 12.54 -18.95 -8.64
C ARG A 208 12.31 -19.26 -7.15
N PHE A 209 13.35 -19.71 -6.44
CA PHE A 209 13.31 -19.99 -5.01
C PHE A 209 13.92 -18.84 -4.19
N GLY A 210 14.26 -17.72 -4.83
CA GLY A 210 14.85 -16.57 -4.17
C GLY A 210 16.34 -16.73 -3.86
N LYS A 211 17.00 -17.79 -4.37
CA LYS A 211 18.45 -17.99 -4.16
C LYS A 211 19.25 -17.15 -5.15
N PRO A 212 20.14 -16.25 -4.71
CA PRO A 212 20.97 -15.45 -5.61
C PRO A 212 21.82 -16.30 -6.54
N ARG A 213 21.84 -15.96 -7.84
CA ARG A 213 22.62 -16.63 -8.90
C ARG A 213 23.61 -15.70 -9.59
N LEU A 214 23.34 -14.41 -9.58
CA LEU A 214 24.22 -13.38 -10.13
C LEU A 214 24.19 -12.15 -9.22
N ARG A 215 25.36 -11.62 -8.89
CA ARG A 215 25.50 -10.42 -8.06
C ARG A 215 26.51 -9.45 -8.67
N PHE A 216 26.13 -8.20 -8.80
CA PHE A 216 27.01 -7.08 -9.13
C PHE A 216 27.16 -6.26 -7.86
N THR A 217 28.39 -5.99 -7.45
CA THR A 217 28.68 -5.32 -6.17
C THR A 217 29.68 -4.20 -6.40
N VAL A 218 29.44 -3.04 -5.79
CA VAL A 218 30.50 -2.08 -5.47
C VAL A 218 30.52 -1.97 -3.95
N ASP A 219 31.58 -2.46 -3.33
CA ASP A 219 31.69 -2.50 -1.88
C ASP A 219 31.90 -1.11 -1.25
N SER A 220 31.95 -1.05 0.07
CA SER A 220 32.12 0.21 0.81
C SER A 220 33.47 0.90 0.61
N ALA A 221 34.48 0.20 0.08
CA ALA A 221 35.80 0.72 -0.26
C ALA A 221 35.90 1.10 -1.75
N GLY A 222 34.87 0.82 -2.56
CA GLY A 222 34.82 1.09 -3.99
C GLY A 222 35.28 -0.07 -4.87
N GLY A 223 35.54 -1.25 -4.30
CA GLY A 223 35.87 -2.46 -5.04
C GLY A 223 34.66 -2.96 -5.83
N ALA A 224 34.81 -3.10 -7.15
CA ALA A 224 33.75 -3.57 -8.03
C ALA A 224 33.91 -5.07 -8.33
N SER A 225 32.81 -5.83 -8.26
CA SER A 225 32.80 -7.24 -8.65
C SER A 225 31.49 -7.68 -9.28
N ILE A 226 31.57 -8.72 -10.12
CA ILE A 226 30.44 -9.50 -10.62
C ILE A 226 30.70 -10.94 -10.19
N ALA A 227 29.74 -11.59 -9.53
CA ALA A 227 29.87 -12.95 -9.03
C ALA A 227 28.70 -13.82 -9.51
N PHE A 228 29.01 -15.00 -10.03
CA PHE A 228 28.06 -16.06 -10.35
C PHE A 228 28.04 -17.07 -9.21
N LEU A 229 26.84 -17.48 -8.78
CA LEU A 229 26.66 -18.30 -7.59
C LEU A 229 25.98 -19.64 -7.92
N ASP A 230 26.45 -20.71 -7.27
CA ASP A 230 25.80 -22.02 -7.28
C ASP A 230 24.53 -22.06 -6.40
N GLU A 231 23.95 -23.25 -6.24
CA GLU A 231 22.70 -23.46 -5.49
C GLU A 231 22.80 -23.37 -3.97
N ASN A 232 24.04 -23.35 -3.48
CA ASN A 232 24.39 -23.19 -2.08
C ASN A 232 24.90 -21.77 -1.80
N GLY A 233 24.97 -20.91 -2.81
CA GLY A 233 25.49 -19.54 -2.71
C GLY A 233 27.02 -19.45 -2.79
N GLY A 234 27.70 -20.52 -3.19
CA GLY A 234 29.13 -20.52 -3.46
C GLY A 234 29.45 -19.79 -4.77
N VAL A 235 30.50 -18.99 -4.79
CA VAL A 235 30.95 -18.30 -6.01
C VAL A 235 31.60 -19.31 -6.94
N THR A 236 31.06 -19.46 -8.14
CA THR A 236 31.60 -20.36 -9.18
C THR A 236 32.46 -19.62 -10.20
N TYR A 237 32.23 -18.32 -10.35
CA TYR A 237 33.00 -17.44 -11.22
C TYR A 237 32.85 -15.98 -10.77
N SER A 238 33.91 -15.19 -10.88
CA SER A 238 33.86 -13.76 -10.59
C SER A 238 34.72 -12.92 -11.53
N LEU A 239 34.33 -11.65 -11.67
CA LEU A 239 35.10 -10.60 -12.32
C LEU A 239 35.26 -9.40 -11.37
N PRO A 240 36.48 -8.99 -10.97
CA PRO A 240 37.74 -9.70 -11.21
C PRO A 240 37.73 -11.10 -10.56
N GLU A 241 38.66 -11.97 -10.97
CA GLU A 241 38.87 -13.25 -10.26
C GLU A 241 39.17 -12.93 -8.79
N GLY A 242 38.42 -13.53 -7.88
CA GLY A 242 38.67 -13.40 -6.45
C GLY A 242 40.03 -14.01 -6.10
N GLU A 243 40.77 -13.37 -5.20
CA GLU A 243 41.98 -13.97 -4.60
C GLU A 243 41.64 -15.26 -3.84
#